data_AF-A0A9E3J041-F1
#
_entry.id   AF-A0A9E3J041-F1
#
_cell.length_a   1.000
_cell.length_b   1.000
_cell.length_c   1.000
_cell.angle_alpha   90.00
_cell.angle_beta   90.00
_cell.angle_gamma   90.00
#
_symmetry.space_group_name_H-M   'P 1'
#
loop_
_entity.id
_entity.type
_entity.pdbx_description
1 polymer ?
#
loop_
_entity_poly.entity_id
_entity_poly.type
_entity_poly.pdbx_seq_one_letter_code
_entity_poly.pdbx_strand_id
1 'polypeptide(L)' 'MSGSTHDIAAGCRTLFSGGADGTVGHVLPALEAYTDPVLHVGPLGSGQRVKLLDNALSAAQLGPLAETVRLGVD' A
#
# COMPACT_ATOMS: atom_id res chain seq x y z
N MET A 1 1.25 3.80 1.98
CA MET A 1 1.94 2.51 2.12
C MET A 1 0.95 1.38 2.35
N SER A 2 1.23 0.17 1.88
CA SER A 2 0.48 -1.06 2.18
C SER A 2 1.36 -2.10 2.90
N GLY A 3 0.76 -3.16 3.47
CA GLY A 3 1.45 -4.20 4.25
C GLY A 3 1.04 -4.31 5.74
N SER A 4 1.61 -5.29 6.45
CA SER A 4 1.42 -5.52 7.88
C SER A 4 2.48 -4.79 8.73
N THR A 5 2.31 -4.78 10.05
CA THR A 5 3.33 -4.25 10.97
C THR A 5 4.60 -5.08 11.01
N HIS A 6 4.51 -6.40 10.75
CA HIS A 6 5.67 -7.29 10.66
C HIS A 6 6.58 -6.92 9.49
N ASP A 7 6.03 -6.34 8.42
CA ASP A 7 6.77 -5.93 7.24
C ASP A 7 7.60 -4.66 7.45
N ILE A 8 7.40 -3.95 8.57
CA ILE A 8 8.14 -2.70 8.88
C ILE A 8 9.62 -2.99 9.09
N ALA A 9 9.94 -3.99 9.92
CA ALA A 9 11.34 -4.33 10.22
C ALA A 9 12.05 -4.96 9.00
N ALA A 10 11.29 -5.58 8.10
CA ALA A 10 11.80 -6.18 6.88
C ALA A 10 12.00 -5.17 5.74
N GLY A 11 11.49 -3.93 5.86
CA GLY A 11 11.51 -2.94 4.78
C GLY A 11 10.63 -3.29 3.57
N CYS A 12 9.88 -4.40 3.62
CA CYS A 12 9.11 -4.95 2.49
C CYS A 12 7.73 -4.29 2.33
N ARG A 13 7.63 -2.97 2.59
CA ARG A 13 6.36 -2.25 2.48
C ARG A 13 6.24 -1.59 1.13
N THR A 14 5.11 -1.77 0.45
CA THR A 14 4.81 -1.01 -0.76
C THR A 14 4.47 0.43 -0.42
N LEU A 15 5.10 1.41 -1.07
CA LEU A 15 4.77 2.83 -0.98
C LEU A 15 4.11 3.32 -2.28
N PHE A 16 3.05 4.11 -2.16
CA PHE A 16 2.46 4.84 -3.28
C PHE A 16 2.82 6.32 -3.13
N SER A 17 3.70 6.83 -3.99
CA SER A 17 4.14 8.23 -4.01
C SER A 17 3.39 9.01 -5.06
N GLY A 18 2.98 10.24 -4.75
CA GLY A 18 2.37 11.16 -5.71
C GLY A 18 3.02 12.53 -5.60
N GLY A 19 3.37 13.12 -6.73
CA GLY A 19 4.13 14.37 -6.81
C GLY A 19 4.73 14.57 -8.19
N ALA A 20 5.43 15.68 -8.39
CA ALA A 20 6.19 15.91 -9.61
C ALA A 20 7.40 14.95 -9.70
N ASP A 21 7.70 14.45 -10.89
CA ASP A 21 8.76 13.45 -11.14
C ASP A 21 10.10 13.85 -10.53
N GLY A 22 10.52 15.11 -10.69
CA GLY A 22 11.78 15.62 -10.13
C GLY A 22 11.78 15.62 -8.60
N THR A 23 10.66 15.93 -7.96
CA THR A 23 10.52 15.90 -6.50
C THR A 23 10.53 14.46 -5.99
N VAL A 24 9.75 13.58 -6.63
CA VAL A 24 9.67 12.15 -6.26
C VAL A 24 11.03 11.47 -6.45
N GLY A 25 11.70 11.72 -7.56
CA GLY A 25 13.05 11.20 -7.82
C GLY A 25 14.08 11.71 -6.82
N HIS A 26 14.00 12.97 -6.39
CA HIS A 26 14.92 13.51 -5.37
C HIS A 26 14.77 12.83 -4.01
N VAL A 27 13.54 12.49 -3.60
CA VAL A 27 13.30 11.83 -2.30
C VAL A 27 13.33 10.30 -2.37
N LEU A 28 13.38 9.71 -3.55
CA LEU A 28 13.31 8.27 -3.76
C LEU A 28 14.30 7.47 -2.89
N PRO A 29 15.59 7.85 -2.77
CA PRO A 29 16.54 7.08 -1.95
C PRO A 29 16.16 7.02 -0.46
N ALA A 30 15.53 8.08 0.06
CA ALA A 30 15.08 8.12 1.45
C ALA A 30 13.83 7.24 1.66
N LEU A 31 12.97 7.14 0.64
CA LEU A 31 11.78 6.29 0.68
C LEU A 31 12.16 4.80 0.57
N GLU A 32 13.09 4.46 -0.32
CA GLU A 32 13.59 3.09 -0.51
C GLU A 32 14.32 2.52 0.72
N ALA A 33 14.80 3.38 1.62
CA ALA A 33 15.47 2.95 2.85
C ALA A 33 14.58 2.12 3.80
N TYR A 34 13.26 2.18 3.65
CA TYR A 34 12.31 1.46 4.50
C TYR A 34 11.09 0.90 3.75
N THR A 35 11.06 1.02 2.42
CA THR A 35 9.98 0.55 1.57
C THR A 35 10.53 -0.09 0.31
N ASP A 36 9.93 -1.22 -0.08
CA ASP A 36 10.20 -1.91 -1.33
C ASP A 36 8.92 -2.66 -1.75
N PRO A 37 8.27 -2.30 -2.88
CA PRO A 37 8.64 -1.27 -3.85
C PRO A 37 8.08 0.14 -3.54
N VAL A 38 8.71 1.18 -4.10
CA VAL A 38 8.15 2.54 -4.22
C VAL A 38 7.50 2.72 -5.60
N LEU A 39 6.20 2.98 -5.64
CA LEU A 39 5.41 3.19 -6.85
C LEU A 39 5.04 4.67 -7.00
N HIS A 40 5.51 5.33 -8.05
CA HIS A 40 5.07 6.69 -8.39
C HIS A 40 3.76 6.63 -9.17
N VAL A 41 2.67 7.06 -8.55
CA VAL A 41 1.29 6.85 -9.04
C VAL A 41 0.64 8.12 -9.62
N GLY A 42 1.46 9.12 -9.97
CA GLY A 42 1.03 10.35 -10.62
C GLY A 42 1.21 11.61 -9.77
N PRO A 43 0.39 12.65 -9.98
CA PRO A 43 0.58 13.96 -9.35
C PRO A 43 0.33 13.95 -7.84
N LEU A 44 0.54 15.11 -7.21
CA LEU A 44 0.28 15.32 -5.79
C LEU A 44 -1.13 14.82 -5.40
N GLY A 45 -1.20 14.03 -4.33
CA GLY A 45 -2.45 13.45 -3.84
C GLY A 45 -2.81 12.08 -4.45
N SER A 46 -2.22 11.67 -5.58
CA SER A 46 -2.50 10.35 -6.17
C SER A 46 -2.15 9.20 -5.22
N GLY A 47 -1.02 9.27 -4.51
CA GLY A 47 -0.64 8.25 -3.52
C GLY A 47 -1.67 8.07 -2.41
N GLN A 48 -2.28 9.17 -1.95
CA GLN A 48 -3.34 9.13 -0.93
C GLN A 48 -4.62 8.51 -1.49
N ARG A 49 -5.01 8.86 -2.73
CA ARG A 49 -6.16 8.26 -3.41
C ARG A 49 -6.00 6.75 -3.58
N VAL A 50 -4.84 6.31 -4.07
CA VAL A 50 -4.54 4.87 -4.20
C VAL A 50 -4.63 4.19 -2.84
N LYS A 51 -4.11 4.81 -1.76
CA LYS A 51 -4.18 4.21 -0.44
C LYS A 51 -5.61 4.09 0.12
N LEU A 52 -6.47 5.07 -0.16
CA LEU A 52 -7.88 5.00 0.22
C LEU A 52 -8.62 3.88 -0.52
N LEU A 53 -8.35 3.71 -1.81
CA LEU A 53 -8.91 2.62 -2.62
C LEU A 53 -8.43 1.25 -2.14
N ASP A 54 -7.13 1.12 -1.87
CA ASP A 54 -6.50 -0.08 -1.29
C ASP A 54 -7.18 -0.48 0.03
N ASN A 55 -7.32 0.46 0.97
CA ASN A 55 -7.99 0.19 2.25
C ASN A 55 -9.48 -0.18 2.08
N ALA A 56 -10.20 0.50 1.20
CA ALA A 56 -11.61 0.21 0.94
C ALA A 56 -11.81 -1.19 0.36
N LEU A 57 -10.94 -1.59 -0.57
CA LEU A 57 -10.95 -2.93 -1.16
C LEU A 57 -10.65 -4.01 -0.12
N SER A 58 -9.63 -3.81 0.73
CA SER A 58 -9.32 -4.75 1.81
C SER A 58 -10.49 -4.91 2.77
N ALA A 59 -11.15 -3.81 3.16
CA ALA A 59 -12.32 -3.88 4.04
C ALA A 59 -13.49 -4.63 3.40
N ALA A 60 -13.75 -4.41 2.11
CA ALA A 60 -14.81 -5.10 1.36
C ALA A 60 -14.57 -6.61 1.25
N GLN A 61 -13.31 -7.06 1.23
CA GLN A 61 -12.96 -8.48 1.13
C GLN A 61 -13.14 -9.26 2.44
N LEU A 62 -13.09 -8.61 3.60
CA LEU A 62 -13.14 -9.30 4.90
C LEU A 62 -14.45 -10.07 5.14
N GLY A 63 -15.59 -9.48 4.78
CA GLY A 63 -16.91 -10.11 4.97
C GLY A 63 -17.06 -11.41 4.17
N PRO A 64 -16.88 -11.38 2.82
CA PRO A 64 -16.92 -12.57 1.98
C PRO A 64 -15.91 -13.65 2.39
N LEU A 65 -14.70 -13.27 2.79
CA LEU A 65 -13.69 -14.22 3.28
C LEU A 65 -14.14 -14.90 4.57
N ALA A 66 -14.67 -14.15 5.54
CA ALA A 66 -15.18 -14.72 6.79
C ALA A 66 -16.35 -15.68 6.56
N GLU A 67 -17.25 -15.33 5.64
CA GLU A 67 -18.36 -16.19 5.21
C GLU A 67 -17.86 -17.49 4.59
N THR A 68 -16.90 -17.41 3.67
CA THR A 68 -16.32 -18.56 2.97
C THR A 68 -15.63 -19.52 3.93
N VAL A 69 -14.88 -18.99 4.91
CA VAL A 69 -14.23 -19.81 5.94
C VAL A 69 -15.28 -20.54 6.78
N ARG A 70 -16.37 -19.86 7.18
CA ARG A 70 -17.44 -20.50 7.96
C ARG A 70 -18.08 -21.67 7.20
N LEU A 71 -18.45 -21.45 5.95
CA LEU A 71 -19.06 -22.49 5.12
C LEU A 71 -18.12 -23.66 4.80
N GLY A 72 -16.80 -23.46 4.88
CA GLY A 72 -15.80 -24.49 4.59
C GLY A 72 -15.39 -25.35 5.80
N VAL A 73 -15.80 -24.98 7.01
CA VAL A 73 -15.57 -25.77 8.24
C VAL A 73 -16.84 -26.51 8.71
N ASP A 74 -17.98 -26.24 8.07
CA ASP A 74 -19.22 -27.02 8.15
C ASP A 74 -19.13 -28.27 7.26
#